data_AF-A0A026VZK4-F1
#
_entry.id   AF-A0A026VZK4-F1
#
_cell.length_a   1.000
_cell.length_b   1.000
_cell.length_c   1.000
_cell.angle_alpha   90.00
_cell.angle_beta   90.00
_cell.angle_gamma   90.00
#
_symmetry.space_group_name_H-M   'P 1'
#
loop_
_entity.id
_entity.type
_entity.pdbx_description
1 polymer ?
#
loop_
_entity_poly.entity_id
_entity_poly.type
_entity_poly.pdbx_seq_one_letter_code
_entity_poly.pdbx_strand_id
1 'polypeptide(L)'
;LLEFGWDVPPHPPYSPDIAPSDFHLFRSVRNSLSGKNFNSLIDIKNHLEEFFAEKPKKFWENGIFQLRERWTKVVKQNGAYIRQ
;
A
#
# COMPACT_ATOMS: atom_id res chain seq x y z
N LEU A 1 -9.02 19.08 -0.42
CA LEU A 1 -7.99 18.67 -1.42
C LEU A 1 -7.76 19.79 -2.43
N LEU A 2 -8.80 20.19 -3.18
CA LEU A 2 -8.72 21.33 -4.09
C LEU A 2 -8.48 22.65 -3.35
N GLU A 3 -9.09 22.82 -2.17
CA GLU A 3 -8.83 23.99 -1.29
C GLU A 3 -7.39 24.06 -0.78
N PHE A 4 -6.67 22.92 -0.74
CA PHE A 4 -5.25 22.85 -0.37
C PHE A 4 -4.32 22.94 -1.58
N GLY A 5 -4.86 23.10 -2.80
CA GLY A 5 -4.09 23.14 -4.04
C GLY A 5 -3.44 21.80 -4.43
N TRP A 6 -3.97 20.67 -3.96
CA TRP A 6 -3.42 19.35 -4.28
C TRP A 6 -4.02 18.78 -5.55
N ASP A 7 -3.15 18.27 -6.42
CA ASP A 7 -3.56 17.46 -7.56
C ASP A 7 -4.11 16.12 -7.07
N VAL A 8 -5.31 15.78 -7.54
CA VAL A 8 -5.96 14.52 -7.22
C VAL A 8 -5.89 13.60 -8.44
N PRO A 9 -5.07 12.54 -8.41
CA PRO A 9 -4.98 11.60 -9.52
C PRO A 9 -6.32 10.86 -9.70
N PRO A 10 -6.75 10.58 -10.94
CA PRO A 10 -7.90 9.71 -11.16
C PRO A 10 -7.58 8.30 -10.64
N HIS A 11 -8.53 7.71 -9.91
CA HIS A 11 -8.43 6.34 -9.41
C HIS A 11 -9.68 5.55 -9.83
N PRO A 12 -9.56 4.51 -10.66
CA PRO A 12 -10.70 3.72 -11.08
C PRO A 12 -11.33 2.94 -9.92
N PRO A 13 -12.64 2.69 -9.95
CA PRO A 13 -13.32 1.88 -8.94
C PRO A 13 -12.70 0.48 -8.80
N TYR A 14 -12.79 -0.09 -7.59
CA TYR A 14 -12.39 -1.48 -7.29
C TYR A 14 -10.96 -1.86 -7.71
N SER A 15 -10.01 -0.92 -7.72
CA SER A 15 -8.65 -1.19 -8.25
C SER A 15 -7.57 -1.16 -7.14
N PRO A 16 -7.64 -2.04 -6.12
CA PRO A 16 -6.63 -2.08 -5.04
C PRO A 16 -5.26 -2.55 -5.55
N ASP A 17 -5.22 -3.26 -6.69
CA ASP A 17 -4.00 -3.72 -7.34
C ASP A 17 -3.18 -2.58 -7.97
N ILE A 18 -3.70 -1.35 -8.03
CA ILE A 18 -2.95 -0.14 -8.40
C ILE A 18 -2.93 0.92 -7.28
N ALA A 19 -3.39 0.59 -6.07
CA ALA A 19 -3.27 1.43 -4.90
C ALA A 19 -2.03 1.01 -4.08
N PRO A 20 -0.97 1.84 -3.96
CA PRO A 20 0.27 1.46 -3.26
C PRO A 20 0.04 1.08 -1.79
N SER A 21 -0.93 1.74 -1.15
CA SER A 21 -1.35 1.40 0.21
C SER A 21 -1.83 -0.05 0.29
N ASP A 22 -2.63 -0.52 -0.66
CA ASP A 22 -3.19 -1.87 -0.63
C ASP A 22 -2.18 -2.94 -1.07
N PHE A 23 -1.60 -2.80 -2.27
CA PHE A 23 -0.78 -3.88 -2.84
C PHE A 23 0.59 -4.02 -2.19
N HIS A 24 1.10 -2.97 -1.52
CA HIS A 24 2.45 -2.94 -0.94
C HIS A 24 2.42 -2.73 0.58
N LEU A 25 1.89 -1.59 1.06
CA LEU A 25 1.96 -1.23 2.48
C LEU A 25 1.14 -2.18 3.36
N PHE A 26 -0.17 -2.28 3.14
CA PHE A 26 -1.07 -3.10 3.94
C PHE A 26 -0.83 -4.59 3.72
N ARG A 27 -0.33 -5.00 2.56
CA ARG A 27 0.19 -6.36 2.37
C ARG A 27 1.33 -6.65 3.35
N SER A 28 2.29 -5.73 3.48
CA SER A 28 3.41 -5.89 4.42
C SER A 28 2.97 -5.82 5.88
N VAL A 29 2.05 -4.90 6.22
CA VAL A 29 1.46 -4.79 7.57
C VAL A 29 0.72 -6.09 7.93
N ARG A 30 -0.12 -6.62 7.04
CA ARG A 30 -0.83 -7.88 7.26
C ARG A 30 0.13 -9.03 7.54
N ASN A 31 1.22 -9.12 6.79
CA ASN A 31 2.25 -10.14 7.03
C ASN A 31 2.90 -9.99 8.41
N SER A 32 3.15 -8.75 8.85
CA SER A 32 3.71 -8.45 10.17
C SER A 32 2.75 -8.76 11.33
N LEU A 33 1.45 -8.61 11.11
CA LEU A 33 0.39 -8.90 12.09
C LEU A 33 0.00 -10.38 12.13
N SER A 34 0.27 -11.14 11.07
CA SER A 34 -0.16 -12.52 10.94
C SER A 34 0.35 -13.39 12.08
N GLY A 35 -0.58 -14.07 12.77
CA GLY A 35 -0.26 -14.98 13.89
C GLY A 35 0.04 -14.28 15.21
N LYS A 36 -0.05 -12.94 15.29
CA LYS A 36 0.11 -12.20 16.54
C LYS A 36 -1.25 -11.99 17.21
N ASN A 37 -1.28 -12.22 18.53
CA ASN A 37 -2.38 -11.78 19.39
C ASN A 37 -1.89 -10.61 20.23
N PHE A 38 -2.71 -9.56 20.33
CA PHE A 38 -2.41 -8.37 21.12
C PHE A 38 -3.41 -8.28 22.27
N ASN A 39 -2.94 -7.90 23.45
CA ASN A 39 -3.79 -7.84 24.66
C ASN A 39 -4.40 -6.45 24.86
N SER A 40 -3.90 -5.44 24.16
CA SER A 40 -4.39 -4.07 24.23
C SER A 40 -4.20 -3.29 22.92
N LEU A 41 -4.90 -2.17 22.79
CA LEU A 41 -4.69 -1.22 21.70
C LEU A 41 -3.29 -0.60 21.74
N ILE A 42 -2.70 -0.46 22.93
CA ILE A 42 -1.35 0.08 23.12
C ILE A 42 -0.33 -0.87 22.50
N ASP A 43 -0.50 -2.19 22.68
CA ASP A 43 0.41 -3.19 22.10
C ASP A 43 0.37 -3.15 20.57
N ILE A 44 -0.82 -2.99 19.97
CA ILE A 44 -0.98 -2.86 18.52
C ILE A 44 -0.30 -1.59 18.03
N LYS A 45 -0.51 -0.46 18.74
CA LYS A 45 0.08 0.82 18.37
C LYS A 45 1.61 0.75 18.40
N ASN A 46 2.19 0.23 19.48
CA ASN A 46 3.65 0.10 19.62
C ASN A 46 4.23 -0.81 18.52
N HIS A 47 3.61 -1.96 18.24
CA HIS A 47 4.04 -2.85 17.16
C HIS A 47 4.00 -2.16 15.78
N LEU A 48 2.98 -1.35 15.49
CA LEU A 48 2.90 -0.60 14.24
C LEU A 48 3.94 0.52 14.16
N GLU A 49 4.18 1.24 15.24
CA GLU A 49 5.22 2.27 15.33
C GLU A 49 6.61 1.68 15.06
N GLU A 50 6.95 0.57 15.72
CA GLU A 50 8.18 -0.19 15.47
C GLU A 50 8.25 -0.66 14.01
N PHE A 51 7.18 -1.30 13.52
CA PHE A 51 7.11 -1.80 12.15
C PHE A 51 7.42 -0.71 11.11
N PHE A 52 6.89 0.50 11.28
CA PHE A 52 7.13 1.61 10.35
C PHE A 52 8.53 2.21 10.51
N ALA A 53 9.03 2.34 11.75
CA ALA A 53 10.38 2.84 12.04
C ALA A 53 11.47 1.94 11.44
N GLU A 54 11.24 0.63 11.40
CA GLU A 54 12.18 -0.34 10.82
C GLU A 54 12.22 -0.32 9.28
N LYS A 55 11.24 0.29 8.59
CA LYS A 55 11.22 0.26 7.13
C LYS A 55 12.27 1.18 6.53
N PRO A 56 13.24 0.67 5.75
CA PRO A 56 14.20 1.54 5.10
C PRO A 56 13.51 2.43 4.07
N LYS A 57 14.07 3.61 3.77
CA LYS A 57 13.55 4.53 2.74
C LYS A 57 13.17 3.83 1.43
N LYS A 58 14.01 2.89 1.00
CA LYS A 58 13.82 2.08 -0.21
C LYS A 58 12.50 1.28 -0.21
N PHE A 59 12.00 0.85 0.95
CA PHE A 59 10.71 0.16 1.04
C PHE A 59 9.58 1.06 0.55
N TRP A 60 9.56 2.33 0.96
CA TRP A 60 8.53 3.30 0.57
C TRP A 60 8.65 3.69 -0.90
N GLU A 61 9.87 3.97 -1.35
CA GLU A 61 10.18 4.28 -2.75
C GLU A 61 9.74 3.14 -3.68
N ASN A 62 10.04 1.89 -3.32
CA ASN A 62 9.64 0.72 -4.11
C ASN A 62 8.12 0.57 -4.25
N GLY A 63 7.35 0.91 -3.22
CA GLY A 63 5.88 0.86 -3.27
C GLY A 63 5.31 1.82 -4.30
N ILE A 64 5.87 3.03 -4.37
CA ILE A 64 5.48 4.06 -5.33
C ILE A 64 5.98 3.73 -6.74
N PHE A 65 7.26 3.34 -6.89
CA PHE A 65 7.84 3.08 -8.21
C PHE A 65 7.21 1.88 -8.93
N GLN A 66 6.67 0.90 -8.18
CA GLN A 66 5.91 -0.21 -8.76
C GLN A 66 4.61 0.21 -9.46
N LEU A 67 4.09 1.42 -9.22
CA LEU A 67 2.89 1.91 -9.92
C LEU A 67 3.05 1.89 -11.44
N ARG A 68 4.22 2.32 -11.94
CA ARG A 68 4.49 2.38 -13.39
C ARG A 68 4.33 1.01 -14.04
N GLU A 69 4.91 -0.02 -13.42
CA GLU A 69 4.83 -1.39 -13.91
C GLU A 69 3.40 -1.94 -13.84
N ARG A 70 2.69 -1.65 -12.74
CA ARG A 70 1.30 -2.08 -12.53
C ARG A 70 0.36 -1.44 -13.55
N TRP A 71 0.44 -0.13 -13.77
CA TRP A 71 -0.34 0.54 -14.81
C TRP A 71 -0.07 -0.05 -16.19
N THR A 72 1.19 -0.29 -16.52
CA THR A 72 1.56 -0.92 -17.80
C THR A 72 0.91 -2.30 -17.95
N LYS A 73 0.85 -3.08 -16.86
CA LYS A 73 0.21 -4.40 -16.85
C LYS A 73 -1.29 -4.33 -17.03
N VAL A 74 -1.99 -3.43 -16.31
CA VAL A 74 -3.44 -3.22 -16.45
C VAL A 74 -3.81 -2.81 -17.88
N VAL A 75 -3.05 -1.88 -18.48
CA VAL A 75 -3.28 -1.46 -19.88
C VAL A 75 -3.10 -2.63 -20.85
N LYS A 76 -2.02 -3.40 -20.73
CA LYS A 76 -1.77 -4.59 -21.56
C LYS A 76 -2.84 -5.67 -21.39
N GLN A 77 -3.53 -5.70 -20.26
CA GLN A 77 -4.58 -6.65 -19.93
C GLN A 77 -5.99 -6.08 -20.15
N ASN A 78 -6.11 -4.96 -20.89
CA ASN A 78 -7.39 -4.31 -21.19
C ASN A 78 -8.24 -4.01 -19.94
N GLY A 79 -7.60 -3.57 -18.85
CA GLY A 79 -8.28 -3.22 -17.60
C GLY A 79 -8.53 -4.40 -16.66
N ALA A 80 -8.12 -5.63 -17.01
CA ALA A 80 -8.24 -6.77 -16.11
C ALA A 80 -7.27 -6.68 -14.91
N TYR A 81 -7.65 -7.33 -13.81
CA TYR A 81 -6.88 -7.34 -12.57
C TYR A 81 -5.50 -7.97 -12.72
N ILE A 82 -4.54 -7.38 -11.99
CA ILE A 82 -3.21 -7.95 -11.81
C ILE A 82 -3.29 -9.13 -10.84
N ARG A 83 -3.04 -10.35 -11.34
CA ARG A 83 -2.82 -11.53 -10.47
C ARG A 83 -1.61 -11.29 -9.56
N GLN A 84 -1.81 -11.51 -8.25
CA GLN A 84 -0.81 -11.37 -7.18
C GLN A 84 0.10 -12.59 -7.04
#